data_AF-A0A958MAT1-F1
#
_entry.id   AF-A0A958MAT1-F1
#
_cell.length_a   1.000
_cell.length_b   1.000
_cell.length_c   1.000
_cell.angle_alpha   90.00
_cell.angle_beta   90.00
_cell.angle_gamma   90.00
#
_symmetry.space_group_name_H-M   'P 1'
#
loop_
_entity.id
_entity.type
_entity.pdbx_description
1 polymer ?
#
loop_
_entity_poly.entity_id
_entity_poly.type
_entity_poly.pdbx_seq_one_letter_code
_entity_poly.pdbx_strand_id
1 'polypeptide(L)'
;MVFLKIVIVFLIAFPTYLLAAESSPSNQAPELPDQELSLKKDRAELDELRKDIPEDIKRENDDLAYILKLMENPKAKPNQIRQKFDKTIRDLRKKKQKESRRLRNDFTKKEKKARKEFLKKQKEQRTDFLKEKKDKDERKEFFEEEKSKSKDYFADERERRKDFESQVRAQQKEFDAFVRDKRKEFDDLFREFKKRQEEIKKAEKEKKKRQYQSQFPPKRDQLSEENKKYLEEFKKIPRGQGVPLQPPQENDGK
;
A
#
# COMPACT_ATOMS: atom_id res chain seq x y z
N MET A 1 14.27 9.25 -35.30
CA MET A 1 15.26 8.14 -35.25
C MET A 1 16.64 8.74 -35.18
N VAL A 2 17.24 8.79 -33.99
CA VAL A 2 18.63 9.17 -33.80
C VAL A 2 19.21 8.21 -32.76
N PHE A 3 19.92 7.20 -33.24
CA PHE A 3 20.77 6.33 -32.43
C PHE A 3 22.08 7.06 -32.15
N LEU A 4 22.53 7.16 -30.89
CA LEU A 4 23.94 7.40 -30.64
C LEU A 4 24.43 6.95 -29.25
N LYS A 5 25.19 5.85 -29.31
CA LYS A 5 26.45 5.54 -28.61
C LYS A 5 26.43 5.25 -27.10
N ILE A 6 26.35 3.95 -26.85
CA ILE A 6 27.00 3.22 -25.75
C ILE A 6 28.51 3.49 -25.78
N VAL A 7 29.07 3.90 -24.64
CA VAL A 7 30.52 3.91 -24.38
C VAL A 7 30.78 3.03 -23.16
N ILE A 8 31.31 1.83 -23.43
CA ILE A 8 31.89 0.92 -22.44
C ILE A 8 33.38 1.27 -22.37
N VAL A 9 33.85 1.70 -21.20
CA VAL A 9 35.28 1.80 -20.90
C VAL A 9 35.59 0.77 -19.83
N PHE A 10 36.08 -0.38 -20.29
CA PHE A 10 36.89 -1.30 -19.50
C PHE A 10 38.32 -0.76 -19.50
N LEU A 11 38.83 -0.35 -18.34
CA LEU A 11 40.24 -0.04 -18.18
C LEU A 11 40.80 -0.89 -17.04
N ILE A 12 41.45 -1.97 -17.48
CA ILE A 12 42.28 -2.87 -16.69
C ILE A 12 43.56 -2.10 -16.36
N ALA A 13 43.87 -1.97 -15.08
CA ALA A 13 45.22 -1.66 -14.62
C ALA A 13 45.49 -2.47 -13.34
N PHE A 14 46.11 -3.64 -13.55
CA PHE A 14 46.84 -4.37 -12.53
C PHE A 14 48.16 -3.64 -12.27
N PRO A 15 48.53 -3.35 -11.02
CA PRO A 15 49.92 -3.30 -10.62
C PRO A 15 50.23 -4.47 -9.69
N THR A 16 51.01 -5.41 -10.21
CA THR A 16 51.84 -6.31 -9.42
C THR A 16 52.80 -5.48 -8.58
N TYR A 17 52.69 -5.56 -7.25
CA TYR A 17 53.79 -5.17 -6.37
C TYR A 17 54.25 -6.35 -5.54
N LEU A 18 55.58 -6.45 -5.55
CA LEU A 18 56.42 -7.46 -4.96
C LEU A 18 56.24 -7.57 -3.45
N LEU A 19 56.44 -8.80 -3.03
CA LEU A 19 56.68 -9.31 -1.69
C LEU A 19 57.86 -8.60 -1.02
N ALA A 20 57.64 -8.02 0.17
CA ALA A 20 58.68 -7.72 1.15
C ALA A 20 58.22 -8.29 2.50
N ALA A 21 58.94 -9.29 2.98
CA ALA A 21 58.74 -9.93 4.27
C ALA A 21 59.74 -9.34 5.27
N GLU A 22 59.25 -8.72 6.35
CA GLU A 22 60.04 -8.44 7.55
C GLU A 22 59.17 -8.60 8.82
N SER A 23 59.49 -9.66 9.57
CA SER A 23 59.47 -9.85 11.03
C SER A 23 58.40 -9.22 11.95
N SER A 24 57.58 -10.12 12.53
CA SER A 24 57.34 -10.31 13.98
C SER A 24 56.30 -9.45 14.74
N PRO A 25 55.66 -10.02 15.79
CA PRO A 25 54.21 -9.89 16.00
C PRO A 25 53.82 -8.99 17.18
N SER A 26 52.78 -8.17 16.98
CA SER A 26 52.02 -7.59 18.09
C SER A 26 50.54 -7.87 17.91
N ASN A 27 50.01 -8.70 18.81
CA ASN A 27 48.58 -8.88 19.03
C ASN A 27 47.91 -7.53 19.32
N GLN A 28 47.34 -6.91 18.30
CA GLN A 28 46.22 -6.00 18.47
C GLN A 28 45.19 -6.40 17.43
N ALA A 29 44.05 -6.89 17.92
CA ALA A 29 42.87 -7.06 17.08
C ALA A 29 42.62 -5.73 16.36
N PRO A 30 42.37 -5.71 15.04
CA PRO A 30 42.03 -4.46 14.37
C PRO A 30 40.76 -3.93 15.02
N GLU A 31 40.86 -2.80 15.72
CA GLU A 31 39.68 -2.07 16.19
C GLU A 31 38.86 -1.74 14.95
N LEU A 32 37.65 -2.32 14.89
CA LEU A 32 36.69 -2.04 13.83
C LEU A 32 36.50 -0.52 13.81
N PRO A 33 36.81 0.18 12.71
CA PRO A 33 36.57 1.63 12.65
C PRO A 33 35.09 1.87 12.94
N ASP A 34 34.81 2.81 13.86
CA ASP A 34 33.50 3.17 14.39
C ASP A 34 32.38 3.00 13.36
N GLN A 35 31.73 1.83 13.34
CA GLN A 35 30.69 1.50 12.35
C GLN A 35 29.54 2.51 12.40
N GLU A 36 29.29 3.13 13.55
CA GLU A 36 28.30 4.18 13.72
C GLU A 36 28.64 5.48 12.98
N LEU A 37 29.93 5.81 12.84
CA LEU A 37 30.42 6.97 12.09
C LEU A 37 30.31 6.74 10.58
N SER A 38 30.52 5.50 10.10
CA SER A 38 30.28 5.11 8.70
C SER A 38 28.79 5.21 8.36
N LEU A 39 27.91 4.61 9.17
CA LEU A 39 26.47 4.60 8.90
C LEU A 39 25.82 5.98 8.94
N LYS A 40 26.35 6.92 9.72
CA LYS A 40 25.87 8.32 9.73
C LYS A 40 26.25 9.05 8.44
N LYS A 41 27.46 8.83 7.91
CA LYS A 41 27.89 9.37 6.62
C LYS A 41 27.07 8.76 5.48
N ASP A 42 26.89 7.44 5.49
CA ASP A 42 26.07 6.74 4.49
C ASP A 42 24.61 7.24 4.49
N ARG A 43 24.04 7.52 5.67
CA ARG A 43 22.70 8.12 5.78
C ARG A 43 22.66 9.55 5.25
N ALA A 44 23.67 10.36 5.53
CA ALA A 44 23.76 11.73 5.02
C ALA A 44 23.91 11.76 3.49
N GLU A 45 24.75 10.90 2.93
CA GLU A 45 24.92 10.72 1.48
C GLU A 45 23.63 10.21 0.81
N LEU A 46 22.92 9.27 1.44
CA LEU A 46 21.61 8.83 0.95
C LEU A 46 20.57 9.95 0.97
N ASP A 47 20.58 10.82 1.99
CA ASP A 47 19.67 11.96 2.05
C ASP A 47 20.03 13.05 1.03
N GLU A 48 21.30 13.19 0.66
CA GLU A 48 21.72 14.02 -0.48
C GLU A 48 21.22 13.45 -1.81
N LEU A 49 21.42 12.15 -2.06
CA LEU A 49 20.91 11.46 -3.25
C LEU A 49 19.37 11.47 -3.34
N ARG A 50 18.68 11.55 -2.20
CA ARG A 50 17.21 11.65 -2.15
C ARG A 50 16.70 13.03 -2.53
N LYS A 51 17.51 14.10 -2.53
CA LYS A 51 17.04 15.45 -2.90
C LYS A 51 16.56 15.49 -4.34
N ASP A 52 17.23 14.77 -5.23
CA ASP A 52 16.96 14.78 -6.67
C ASP A 52 15.79 13.85 -7.10
N ILE A 53 15.28 13.02 -6.18
CA ILE A 53 14.16 12.12 -6.48
C ILE A 53 12.84 12.92 -6.45
N PRO A 54 12.01 12.83 -7.51
CA PRO A 54 10.67 13.41 -7.54
C PRO A 54 9.79 12.99 -6.36
N GLU A 55 8.95 13.91 -5.87
CA GLU A 55 8.06 13.64 -4.72
C GLU A 55 7.09 12.48 -4.97
N ASP A 56 6.61 12.32 -6.20
CA ASP A 56 5.66 11.26 -6.54
C ASP A 56 6.30 9.88 -6.36
N ILE A 57 7.56 9.72 -6.81
CA ILE A 57 8.33 8.48 -6.65
C ILE A 57 8.62 8.21 -5.16
N LYS A 58 8.91 9.25 -4.38
CA LYS A 58 9.08 9.11 -2.92
C LYS A 58 7.83 8.54 -2.25
N ARG A 59 6.66 9.09 -2.58
CA ARG A 59 5.37 8.63 -2.04
C ARG A 59 5.06 7.20 -2.45
N GLU A 60 5.30 6.84 -3.71
CA GLU A 60 5.11 5.47 -4.19
C GLU A 60 5.98 4.47 -3.44
N ASN A 61 7.27 4.82 -3.23
CA ASN A 61 8.20 4.00 -2.47
C ASN A 61 7.80 3.87 -1.00
N ASP A 62 7.33 4.95 -0.37
CA ASP A 62 6.84 4.93 1.02
C ASP A 62 5.60 4.05 1.17
N ASP A 63 4.67 4.12 0.21
CA ASP A 63 3.48 3.26 0.18
C ASP A 63 3.85 1.78 0.02
N LEU A 64 4.80 1.49 -0.87
CA LEU A 64 5.33 0.13 -1.08
C LEU A 64 6.03 -0.39 0.19
N ALA A 65 6.90 0.43 0.78
CA ALA A 65 7.59 0.12 2.02
C ALA A 65 6.59 -0.16 3.15
N TYR A 66 5.50 0.60 3.23
CA TYR A 66 4.42 0.36 4.17
C TYR A 66 3.76 -1.01 3.95
N ILE A 67 3.42 -1.37 2.71
CA ILE A 67 2.82 -2.68 2.38
C ILE A 67 3.78 -3.82 2.74
N LEU A 68 5.06 -3.70 2.39
CA LEU A 68 6.09 -4.70 2.70
C LEU A 68 6.27 -4.87 4.21
N LYS A 69 6.26 -3.76 4.97
CA LYS A 69 6.32 -3.78 6.44
C LYS A 69 5.17 -4.55 7.08
N LEU A 70 3.98 -4.57 6.48
CA LEU A 70 2.88 -5.40 6.98
C LEU A 70 3.17 -6.90 6.86
N MET A 71 4.02 -7.31 5.91
CA MET A 71 4.35 -8.69 5.59
C MET A 71 5.74 -9.13 6.07
N GLU A 72 6.49 -8.23 6.72
CA GLU A 72 7.85 -8.47 7.22
C GLU A 72 7.91 -9.68 8.17
N ASN A 73 6.87 -9.86 9.00
CA ASN A 73 6.81 -10.95 9.96
C ASN A 73 6.23 -12.24 9.35
N PRO A 74 7.04 -13.27 9.03
CA PRO A 74 6.56 -14.50 8.40
C PRO A 74 5.63 -15.32 9.29
N LYS A 75 5.62 -15.09 10.61
CA LYS A 75 4.74 -15.77 11.56
C LYS A 75 3.37 -15.09 11.72
N ALA A 76 3.19 -13.87 11.18
CA ALA A 76 1.95 -13.13 11.34
C ALA A 76 0.77 -13.84 10.66
N LYS A 77 -0.43 -13.78 11.27
CA LYS A 77 -1.61 -14.43 10.69
C LYS A 77 -2.06 -13.66 9.43
N PRO A 78 -2.28 -14.32 8.27
CA PRO A 78 -2.68 -13.65 7.03
C PRO A 78 -3.92 -12.74 7.19
N ASN A 79 -4.89 -13.14 8.02
CA ASN A 79 -6.08 -12.33 8.29
C ASN A 79 -5.77 -11.01 9.01
N GLN A 80 -4.80 -10.99 9.92
CA GLN A 80 -4.41 -9.77 10.64
C GLN A 80 -3.73 -8.77 9.70
N ILE A 81 -2.93 -9.26 8.75
CA ILE A 81 -2.29 -8.43 7.72
C ILE A 81 -3.35 -7.76 6.84
N ARG A 82 -4.31 -8.54 6.33
CA ARG A 82 -5.45 -8.01 5.56
C ARG A 82 -6.25 -6.98 6.34
N GLN A 83 -6.59 -7.27 7.59
CA GLN A 83 -7.35 -6.33 8.45
C GLN A 83 -6.61 -5.01 8.65
N LYS A 84 -5.28 -5.03 8.84
CA LYS A 84 -4.47 -3.81 8.98
C LYS A 84 -4.50 -2.98 7.69
N PHE A 85 -4.29 -3.62 6.55
CA PHE A 85 -4.35 -2.95 5.24
C PHE A 85 -5.75 -2.38 4.92
N ASP A 86 -6.80 -3.18 5.11
CA ASP A 86 -8.18 -2.70 4.86
C ASP A 86 -8.55 -1.55 5.81
N LYS A 87 -8.03 -1.55 7.05
CA LYS A 87 -8.22 -0.45 8.00
C LYS A 87 -7.55 0.83 7.48
N THR A 88 -6.31 0.78 7.00
CA THR A 88 -5.65 1.99 6.48
C THR A 88 -6.32 2.53 5.24
N ILE A 89 -6.74 1.67 4.30
CA ILE A 89 -7.54 2.09 3.14
C ILE A 89 -8.85 2.76 3.58
N ARG A 90 -9.53 2.21 4.60
CA ARG A 90 -10.75 2.82 5.14
C ARG A 90 -10.48 4.20 5.75
N ASP A 91 -9.39 4.34 6.49
CA ASP A 91 -9.03 5.61 7.13
C ASP A 91 -8.61 6.67 6.09
N LEU A 92 -7.89 6.26 5.03
CA LEU A 92 -7.59 7.10 3.86
C LEU A 92 -8.87 7.61 3.18
N ARG A 93 -9.83 6.71 2.90
CA ARG A 93 -11.14 7.08 2.32
C ARG A 93 -11.87 8.10 3.19
N LYS A 94 -11.89 7.89 4.52
CA LYS A 94 -12.52 8.83 5.46
C LYS A 94 -11.86 10.21 5.43
N LYS A 95 -10.52 10.26 5.39
CA LYS A 95 -9.76 11.53 5.29
C LYS A 95 -10.12 12.26 3.99
N LYS A 96 -10.05 11.58 2.85
CA LYS A 96 -10.39 12.17 1.54
C LYS A 96 -11.83 12.66 1.48
N GLN A 97 -12.78 11.90 2.03
CA GLN A 97 -14.18 12.31 2.10
C GLN A 97 -14.36 13.58 2.95
N LYS A 98 -13.66 13.67 4.09
CA LYS A 98 -13.68 14.86 4.96
C LYS A 98 -13.11 16.08 4.24
N GLU A 99 -12.01 15.93 3.51
CA GLU A 99 -11.40 16.99 2.70
C GLU A 99 -12.34 17.46 1.59
N SER A 100 -12.95 16.54 0.83
CA SER A 100 -13.92 16.88 -0.21
C SER A 100 -15.11 17.66 0.35
N ARG A 101 -15.63 17.26 1.52
CA ARG A 101 -16.71 17.99 2.21
C ARG A 101 -16.27 19.41 2.61
N ARG A 102 -15.08 19.55 3.17
CA ARG A 102 -14.51 20.87 3.54
C ARG A 102 -14.38 21.77 2.32
N LEU A 103 -13.80 21.25 1.25
CA LEU A 103 -13.61 21.97 -0.01
C LEU A 103 -14.93 22.48 -0.59
N ARG A 104 -15.98 21.64 -0.63
CA ARG A 104 -17.34 22.07 -1.06
C ARG A 104 -17.94 23.14 -0.16
N ASN A 105 -17.77 23.00 1.16
CA ASN A 105 -18.27 23.97 2.13
C ASN A 105 -17.59 25.33 1.97
N ASP A 106 -16.27 25.34 1.78
CA ASP A 106 -15.50 26.56 1.61
C ASP A 106 -15.79 27.22 0.27
N PHE A 107 -15.96 26.45 -0.81
CA PHE A 107 -16.46 26.96 -2.08
C PHE A 107 -17.84 27.62 -1.92
N THR A 108 -18.79 26.93 -1.30
CA THR A 108 -20.16 27.45 -1.08
C THR A 108 -20.16 28.73 -0.24
N LYS A 109 -19.27 28.83 0.77
CA LYS A 109 -19.12 30.05 1.58
C LYS A 109 -18.60 31.21 0.73
N LYS A 110 -17.58 30.97 -0.11
CA LYS A 110 -17.01 31.98 -1.02
C LYS A 110 -18.05 32.44 -2.05
N GLU A 111 -18.78 31.51 -2.66
CA GLU A 111 -19.88 31.77 -3.60
C GLU A 111 -20.95 32.67 -2.95
N LYS A 112 -21.45 32.29 -1.76
CA LYS A 112 -22.43 33.09 -1.02
C LYS A 112 -21.93 34.49 -0.67
N LYS A 113 -20.65 34.62 -0.28
CA LYS A 113 -20.05 35.92 0.04
C LYS A 113 -19.96 36.81 -1.21
N ALA A 114 -19.43 36.28 -2.31
CA ALA A 114 -19.32 36.99 -3.58
C ALA A 114 -20.69 37.45 -4.10
N ARG A 115 -21.71 36.57 -4.03
CA ARG A 115 -23.08 36.92 -4.44
C ARG A 115 -23.68 38.03 -3.59
N LYS A 116 -23.48 38.00 -2.27
CA LYS A 116 -23.94 39.07 -1.37
C LYS A 116 -23.26 40.40 -1.69
N GLU A 117 -21.95 40.40 -1.91
CA GLU A 117 -21.18 41.59 -2.28
C GLU A 117 -21.64 42.16 -3.63
N PHE A 118 -21.87 41.31 -4.63
CA PHE A 118 -22.40 41.71 -5.93
C PHE A 118 -23.77 42.40 -5.80
N LEU A 119 -24.72 41.76 -5.11
CA LEU A 119 -26.07 42.33 -4.91
C LEU A 119 -26.03 43.63 -4.10
N LYS A 120 -25.13 43.74 -3.12
CA LYS A 120 -24.95 44.96 -2.35
C LYS A 120 -24.45 46.10 -3.23
N LYS A 121 -23.41 45.87 -4.03
CA LYS A 121 -22.87 46.85 -4.99
C LYS A 121 -23.92 47.27 -6.01
N GLN A 122 -24.69 46.32 -6.54
CA GLN A 122 -25.77 46.59 -7.48
C GLN A 122 -26.83 47.52 -6.84
N LYS A 123 -27.22 47.25 -5.59
CA LYS A 123 -28.16 48.10 -4.86
C LYS A 123 -27.60 49.50 -4.61
N GLU A 124 -26.34 49.60 -4.19
CA GLU A 124 -25.65 50.88 -3.97
C GLU A 124 -25.59 51.70 -5.27
N GLN A 125 -25.18 51.09 -6.38
CA GLN A 125 -25.16 51.72 -7.71
C GLN A 125 -26.52 52.25 -8.13
N ARG A 126 -27.60 51.45 -7.95
CA ARG A 126 -28.96 51.91 -8.21
C ARG A 126 -29.34 53.10 -7.35
N THR A 127 -29.07 53.03 -6.04
CA THR A 127 -29.42 54.12 -5.12
C THR A 127 -28.66 55.39 -5.44
N ASP A 128 -27.38 55.28 -5.80
CA ASP A 128 -26.54 56.41 -6.15
C ASP A 128 -26.97 57.05 -7.46
N PHE A 129 -27.25 56.24 -8.49
CA PHE A 129 -27.77 56.72 -9.77
C PHE A 129 -29.11 57.46 -9.64
N LEU A 130 -29.98 57.01 -8.73
CA LEU A 130 -31.30 57.59 -8.50
C LEU A 130 -31.30 58.82 -7.58
N LYS A 131 -30.16 59.22 -6.99
CA LYS A 131 -30.07 60.44 -6.15
C LYS A 131 -30.27 61.72 -6.96
N GLU A 132 -29.89 61.70 -8.23
CA GLU A 132 -29.98 62.85 -9.13
C GLU A 132 -31.09 62.63 -10.17
N LYS A 133 -31.67 63.73 -10.68
CA LYS A 133 -32.55 63.63 -11.85
C LYS A 133 -31.69 63.33 -13.08
N LYS A 134 -31.94 62.18 -13.69
CA LYS A 134 -31.30 61.73 -14.93
C LYS A 134 -32.27 61.79 -16.10
N ASP A 135 -31.74 61.98 -17.30
CA ASP A 135 -32.55 61.98 -18.51
C ASP A 135 -33.15 60.58 -18.77
N LYS A 136 -34.25 60.53 -19.54
CA LYS A 136 -34.94 59.28 -19.84
C LYS A 136 -34.02 58.28 -20.55
N ASP A 137 -33.18 58.74 -21.48
CA ASP A 137 -32.31 57.86 -22.26
C ASP A 137 -31.17 57.31 -21.38
N GLU A 138 -30.55 58.16 -20.55
CA GLU A 138 -29.55 57.74 -19.55
C GLU A 138 -30.08 56.68 -18.59
N ARG A 139 -31.34 56.83 -18.12
CA ARG A 139 -31.98 55.86 -17.25
C ARG A 139 -32.15 54.51 -17.95
N LYS A 140 -32.56 54.53 -19.22
CA LYS A 140 -32.74 53.30 -20.00
C LYS A 140 -31.41 52.56 -20.15
N GLU A 141 -30.36 53.25 -20.58
CA GLU A 141 -29.03 52.67 -20.76
C GLU A 141 -28.48 52.07 -19.46
N PHE A 142 -28.60 52.80 -18.34
CA PHE A 142 -28.15 52.33 -17.03
C PHE A 142 -28.81 50.99 -16.64
N PHE A 143 -30.15 50.89 -16.74
CA PHE A 143 -30.86 49.66 -16.36
C PHE A 143 -30.63 48.51 -17.34
N GLU A 144 -30.39 48.79 -18.63
CA GLU A 144 -30.02 47.77 -19.61
C GLU A 144 -28.63 47.20 -19.31
N GLU A 145 -27.64 48.06 -19.04
CA GLU A 145 -26.28 47.65 -18.68
C GLU A 145 -26.26 46.86 -17.37
N GLU A 146 -27.01 47.33 -16.36
CA GLU A 146 -27.13 46.65 -15.07
C GLU A 146 -27.77 45.25 -15.21
N LYS A 147 -28.77 45.12 -16.08
CA LYS A 147 -29.39 43.84 -16.40
C LYS A 147 -28.41 42.90 -17.11
N SER A 148 -27.59 43.43 -18.02
CA SER A 148 -26.52 42.65 -18.66
C SER A 148 -25.51 42.16 -17.64
N LYS A 149 -24.95 43.06 -16.82
CA LYS A 149 -23.98 42.73 -15.74
C LYS A 149 -24.52 41.64 -14.80
N SER A 150 -25.79 41.73 -14.43
CA SER A 150 -26.47 40.71 -13.62
C SER A 150 -26.52 39.36 -14.34
N LYS A 151 -26.94 39.34 -15.62
CA LYS A 151 -27.03 38.12 -16.41
C LYS A 151 -25.65 37.45 -16.55
N ASP A 152 -24.62 38.23 -16.83
CA ASP A 152 -23.24 37.77 -17.03
C ASP A 152 -22.67 37.20 -15.72
N TYR A 153 -22.80 37.94 -14.60
CA TYR A 153 -22.36 37.46 -13.29
C TYR A 153 -22.96 36.10 -12.93
N PHE A 154 -24.26 35.90 -13.13
CA PHE A 154 -24.93 34.63 -12.82
C PHE A 154 -24.58 33.53 -13.82
N ALA A 155 -24.21 33.85 -15.06
CA ALA A 155 -23.66 32.88 -16.00
C ALA A 155 -22.30 32.37 -15.53
N ASP A 156 -21.40 33.28 -15.17
CA ASP A 156 -20.06 32.96 -14.65
C ASP A 156 -20.13 32.20 -13.32
N GLU A 157 -21.08 32.52 -12.44
CA GLU A 157 -21.29 31.79 -11.18
C GLU A 157 -21.69 30.32 -11.45
N ARG A 158 -22.57 30.07 -12.43
CA ARG A 158 -22.95 28.71 -12.83
C ARG A 158 -21.78 27.93 -13.42
N GLU A 159 -20.99 28.57 -14.28
CA GLU A 159 -19.82 27.94 -14.89
C GLU A 159 -18.75 27.60 -13.85
N ARG A 160 -18.38 28.56 -13.00
CA ARG A 160 -17.42 28.32 -11.90
C ARG A 160 -17.84 27.16 -10.99
N ARG A 161 -19.14 27.04 -10.70
CA ARG A 161 -19.67 25.92 -9.92
C ARG A 161 -19.54 24.59 -10.66
N LYS A 162 -19.84 24.57 -11.97
CA LYS A 162 -19.72 23.38 -12.82
C LYS A 162 -18.26 22.91 -12.89
N ASP A 163 -17.33 23.83 -13.08
CA ASP A 163 -15.89 23.53 -13.14
C ASP A 163 -15.38 22.99 -11.82
N PHE A 164 -15.77 23.64 -10.72
CA PHE A 164 -15.45 23.18 -9.38
C PHE A 164 -15.94 21.74 -9.13
N GLU A 165 -17.20 21.43 -9.41
CA GLU A 165 -17.72 20.06 -9.21
C GLU A 165 -17.07 19.05 -10.16
N SER A 166 -16.70 19.47 -11.38
CA SER A 166 -15.93 18.64 -12.30
C SER A 166 -14.56 18.27 -11.72
N GLN A 167 -13.82 19.25 -11.19
CA GLN A 167 -12.54 19.03 -10.53
C GLN A 167 -12.66 18.11 -9.32
N VAL A 168 -13.65 18.32 -8.45
CA VAL A 168 -13.88 17.47 -7.28
C VAL A 168 -14.19 16.02 -7.70
N ARG A 169 -14.93 15.82 -8.78
CA ARG A 169 -15.20 14.48 -9.34
C ARG A 169 -13.95 13.85 -9.93
N ALA A 170 -13.11 14.62 -10.62
CA ALA A 170 -11.84 14.14 -11.17
C ALA A 170 -10.91 13.66 -10.04
N GLN A 171 -10.73 14.48 -9.00
CA GLN A 171 -9.94 14.13 -7.81
C GLN A 171 -10.46 12.87 -7.09
N GLN A 172 -11.77 12.67 -7.07
CA GLN A 172 -12.36 11.46 -6.50
C GLN A 172 -12.03 10.22 -7.35
N LYS A 173 -12.14 10.33 -8.69
CA LYS A 173 -11.79 9.23 -9.61
C LYS A 173 -10.30 8.87 -9.52
N GLU A 174 -9.42 9.86 -9.48
CA GLU A 174 -7.97 9.67 -9.31
C GLU A 174 -7.66 8.93 -8.00
N PHE A 175 -8.29 9.35 -6.90
CA PHE A 175 -8.12 8.67 -5.61
C PHE A 175 -8.65 7.23 -5.63
N ASP A 176 -9.80 6.99 -6.26
CA ASP A 176 -10.36 5.64 -6.36
C ASP A 176 -9.50 4.72 -7.25
N ALA A 177 -8.88 5.25 -8.30
CA ALA A 177 -7.88 4.55 -9.10
C ALA A 177 -6.64 4.20 -8.27
N PHE A 178 -6.07 5.18 -7.56
CA PHE A 178 -4.95 4.97 -6.64
C PHE A 178 -5.23 3.85 -5.62
N VAL A 179 -6.39 3.90 -4.94
CA VAL A 179 -6.76 2.85 -3.97
C VAL A 179 -6.89 1.47 -4.62
N ARG A 180 -7.40 1.41 -5.86
CA ARG A 180 -7.52 0.16 -6.60
C ARG A 180 -6.14 -0.42 -6.90
N ASP A 181 -5.21 0.41 -7.34
CA ASP A 181 -3.87 -0.05 -7.71
C ASP A 181 -3.07 -0.48 -6.48
N LYS A 182 -3.13 0.27 -5.37
CA LYS A 182 -2.54 -0.16 -4.09
C LYS A 182 -3.14 -1.46 -3.56
N ARG A 183 -4.42 -1.73 -3.82
CA ARG A 183 -5.03 -3.01 -3.46
C ARG A 183 -4.50 -4.17 -4.29
N LYS A 184 -4.31 -3.99 -5.60
CA LYS A 184 -3.69 -5.01 -6.47
C LYS A 184 -2.27 -5.31 -6.00
N GLU A 185 -1.48 -4.26 -5.78
CA GLU A 185 -0.09 -4.35 -5.31
C GLU A 185 -0.01 -5.12 -3.97
N PHE A 186 -0.91 -4.80 -3.03
CA PHE A 186 -1.05 -5.56 -1.80
C PHE A 186 -1.42 -7.03 -2.06
N ASP A 187 -2.41 -7.32 -2.91
CA ASP A 187 -2.86 -8.69 -3.16
C ASP A 187 -1.78 -9.55 -3.82
N ASP A 188 -0.96 -8.98 -4.71
CA ASP A 188 0.15 -9.68 -5.35
C ASP A 188 1.26 -10.01 -4.34
N LEU A 189 1.73 -9.03 -3.57
CA LEU A 189 2.71 -9.25 -2.49
C LEU A 189 2.17 -10.22 -1.43
N PHE A 190 0.86 -10.17 -1.16
CA PHE A 190 0.22 -11.04 -0.18
C PHE A 190 0.14 -12.50 -0.65
N ARG A 191 0.00 -12.75 -1.96
CA ARG A 191 0.09 -14.10 -2.53
C ARG A 191 1.49 -14.66 -2.33
N GLU A 192 2.53 -13.86 -2.58
CA GLU A 192 3.92 -14.27 -2.36
C GLU A 192 4.22 -14.55 -0.88
N PHE A 193 3.71 -13.69 0.01
CA PHE A 193 3.81 -13.91 1.45
C PHE A 193 3.18 -15.25 1.88
N LYS A 194 2.00 -15.59 1.35
CA LYS A 194 1.35 -16.88 1.64
C LYS A 194 2.17 -18.07 1.18
N LYS A 195 2.75 -18.01 -0.02
CA LYS A 195 3.65 -19.06 -0.54
C LYS A 195 4.84 -19.27 0.39
N ARG A 196 5.54 -18.18 0.76
CA ARG A 196 6.67 -18.21 1.71
C ARG A 196 6.26 -18.81 3.06
N GLN A 197 5.08 -18.46 3.57
CA GLN A 197 4.58 -19.06 4.80
C GLN A 197 4.33 -20.57 4.71
N GLU A 198 3.80 -21.05 3.60
CA GLU A 198 3.58 -22.48 3.38
C GLU A 198 4.91 -23.23 3.28
N GLU A 199 5.90 -22.66 2.61
CA GLU A 199 7.26 -23.20 2.53
C GLU A 199 7.91 -23.29 3.91
N ILE A 200 7.82 -22.23 4.72
CA ILE A 200 8.32 -22.24 6.10
C ILE A 200 7.61 -23.32 6.92
N LYS A 201 6.28 -23.44 6.81
CA LYS A 201 5.51 -24.49 7.52
C LYS A 201 5.89 -25.90 7.07
N LYS A 202 6.12 -26.12 5.77
CA LYS A 202 6.59 -27.40 5.23
C LYS A 202 7.98 -27.74 5.77
N ALA A 203 8.91 -26.79 5.72
CA ALA A 203 10.27 -26.95 6.25
C ALA A 203 10.27 -27.22 7.77
N GLU A 204 9.42 -26.54 8.54
CA GLU A 204 9.25 -26.81 9.98
C GLU A 204 8.70 -28.21 10.24
N LYS A 205 7.71 -28.66 9.47
CA LYS A 205 7.15 -30.02 9.58
C LYS A 205 8.20 -31.09 9.24
N GLU A 206 8.99 -30.88 8.18
CA GLU A 206 10.07 -31.79 7.80
C GLU A 206 11.17 -31.85 8.86
N LYS A 207 11.58 -30.69 9.40
CA LYS A 207 12.53 -30.63 10.52
C LYS A 207 12.00 -31.40 11.73
N LYS A 208 10.73 -31.20 12.11
CA LYS A 208 10.09 -31.96 13.20
C LYS A 208 10.03 -33.46 12.92
N LYS A 209 9.71 -33.86 11.68
CA LYS A 209 9.69 -35.28 11.28
C LYS A 209 11.07 -35.92 11.35
N ARG A 210 12.12 -35.23 10.88
CA ARG A 210 13.51 -35.68 10.98
C ARG A 210 13.97 -35.80 12.44
N GLN A 211 13.64 -34.79 13.27
CA GLN A 211 13.91 -34.82 14.71
C GLN A 211 13.20 -36.00 15.39
N TYR A 212 11.92 -36.22 15.11
CA TYR A 212 11.18 -37.36 15.63
C TYR A 212 11.78 -38.71 15.19
N GLN A 213 12.16 -38.85 13.91
CA GLN A 213 12.82 -40.06 13.40
C GLN A 213 14.20 -40.29 14.02
N SER A 214 14.95 -39.23 14.36
CA SER A 214 16.22 -39.38 15.10
C SER A 214 16.03 -39.75 16.57
N GLN A 215 14.95 -39.30 17.21
CA GLN A 215 14.63 -39.62 18.61
C GLN A 215 13.98 -41.01 18.77
N PHE A 216 13.19 -41.43 17.78
CA PHE A 216 12.53 -42.72 17.70
C PHE A 216 12.88 -43.39 16.37
N PRO A 217 14.12 -43.89 16.21
CA PRO A 217 14.48 -44.63 15.01
C PRO A 217 13.51 -45.81 14.88
N PRO A 218 12.92 -46.05 13.69
CA PRO A 218 12.07 -47.20 13.51
C PRO A 218 12.90 -48.46 13.81
N LYS A 219 12.52 -49.24 14.83
CA LYS A 219 13.10 -50.56 15.13
C LYS A 219 12.80 -51.50 13.97
N ARG A 220 13.48 -51.35 12.83
CA ARG A 220 13.32 -52.21 11.66
C ARG A 220 13.94 -53.60 11.89
N ASP A 221 14.89 -53.71 12.81
CA ASP A 221 15.68 -54.93 12.98
C ASP A 221 15.50 -55.62 14.35
N GLN A 222 14.45 -55.29 15.11
CA GLN A 222 14.15 -55.95 16.40
C GLN A 222 12.68 -56.37 16.55
N LEU A 223 12.03 -56.84 15.47
CA LEU A 223 10.98 -57.82 15.70
C LEU A 223 11.70 -59.13 16.05
N SER A 224 11.57 -59.60 17.31
CA SER A 224 11.99 -60.96 17.64
C SER A 224 11.34 -61.92 16.64
N GLU A 225 12.01 -63.04 16.34
CA GLU A 225 11.44 -64.03 15.41
C GLU A 225 10.04 -64.49 15.84
N GLU A 226 9.75 -64.48 17.14
CA GLU A 226 8.40 -64.73 17.68
C GLU A 226 7.38 -63.73 17.16
N ASN A 227 7.68 -62.43 17.14
CA ASN A 227 6.76 -61.41 16.61
C ASN A 227 6.54 -61.56 15.09
N LYS A 228 7.56 -62.01 14.33
CA LYS A 228 7.39 -62.34 12.91
C LYS A 228 6.49 -63.57 12.73
N LYS A 229 6.69 -64.59 13.58
CA LYS A 229 5.87 -65.81 13.63
C LYS A 229 4.41 -65.49 13.96
N TYR A 230 4.15 -64.65 14.97
CA TYR A 230 2.81 -64.20 15.32
C TYR A 230 2.13 -63.43 14.18
N LEU A 231 2.87 -62.60 13.43
CA LEU A 231 2.34 -61.88 12.27
C LEU A 231 1.99 -62.80 11.10
N GLU A 232 2.78 -63.85 10.87
CA GLU A 232 2.45 -64.88 9.87
C GLU A 232 1.27 -65.75 10.31
N GLU A 233 1.18 -66.07 11.61
CA GLU A 233 0.07 -66.82 12.18
C GLU A 233 -1.24 -66.01 12.14
N PHE A 234 -1.20 -64.70 12.42
CA PHE A 234 -2.34 -63.80 12.28
C PHE A 234 -2.86 -63.70 10.83
N LYS A 235 -1.96 -63.79 9.85
CA LYS A 235 -2.33 -63.82 8.42
C LYS A 235 -2.95 -65.15 7.98
N LYS A 236 -2.71 -66.23 8.73
CA LYS A 236 -3.29 -67.57 8.50
C LYS A 236 -4.67 -67.74 9.15
N ILE A 237 -5.05 -66.87 10.09
CA ILE A 237 -6.43 -66.83 10.59
C ILE A 237 -7.34 -66.40 9.42
N PRO A 238 -8.29 -67.26 8.97
CA PRO A 238 -9.23 -66.87 7.93
C PRO A 238 -9.97 -65.64 8.43
N ARG A 239 -10.09 -64.60 7.60
CA ARG A 239 -10.93 -63.44 7.92
C ARG A 239 -12.33 -63.98 8.15
N GLY A 240 -12.74 -64.09 9.42
CA GLY A 240 -14.08 -64.52 9.78
C GLY A 240 -15.07 -63.67 8.99
N GLN A 241 -16.07 -64.31 8.40
CA GLN A 241 -17.18 -63.63 7.76
C GLN A 241 -17.71 -62.60 8.77
N GLY A 242 -17.38 -61.32 8.55
CA GLY A 242 -17.84 -60.25 9.39
C GLY A 242 -19.35 -60.27 9.33
N VAL A 243 -19.99 -60.52 10.47
CA VAL A 243 -21.44 -60.34 10.60
C VAL A 243 -21.71 -58.89 10.18
N PRO A 244 -22.57 -58.65 9.17
CA PRO A 244 -22.87 -57.29 8.75
C PRO A 244 -23.41 -56.52 9.96
N LEU A 245 -22.76 -55.39 10.26
CA LEU A 245 -23.23 -54.43 11.24
C LEU A 245 -24.67 -54.06 10.87
N GLN A 246 -25.63 -54.50 11.69
CA GLN A 246 -27.00 -54.03 11.56
C GLN A 246 -27.00 -52.51 11.78
N PRO A 247 -27.66 -51.73 10.90
CA PRO A 247 -27.79 -50.30 11.10
C PRO A 247 -28.53 -50.05 12.42
N PRO A 248 -28.17 -49.00 13.16
CA PRO A 248 -28.83 -48.66 14.41
C PRO A 248 -30.33 -48.42 14.14
N GLN A 249 -31.19 -49.09 14.90
CA GLN A 249 -32.63 -48.85 14.82
C GLN A 249 -32.93 -47.41 15.23
N GLU A 250 -33.60 -46.67 14.36
CA GLU A 250 -34.17 -45.36 14.64
C GLU A 250 -35.17 -45.50 15.78
N ASN A 251 -34.81 -44.99 16.96
CA ASN A 251 -35.76 -44.72 18.02
C ASN A 251 -36.54 -43.47 17.63
N ASP A 252 -37.70 -43.68 16.99
CA ASP A 252 -38.76 -42.68 16.87
C ASP A 252 -39.37 -42.44 18.26
N GLY A 253 -38.70 -41.59 19.04
CA GLY A 253 -39.19 -41.06 20.30
C GLY A 253 -40.09 -39.85 20.06
N LYS A 254 -41.39 -40.05 20.28
CA LYS A 254 -42.45 -39.05 20.44
C LYS A 254 -42.18 -38.08 21.59
#